data_AF-A0A932HW61-F1
#
_entry.id   AF-A0A932HW61-F1
#
_cell.length_a   1.000
_cell.length_b   1.000
_cell.length_c   1.000
_cell.angle_alpha   90.00
_cell.angle_beta   90.00
_cell.angle_gamma   90.00
#
_symmetry.space_group_name_H-M   'P 1'
#
loop_
_entity.id
_entity.type
_entity.pdbx_description
1 polymer ?
#
loop_
_entity_poly.entity_id
_entity_poly.type
_entity_poly.pdbx_seq_one_letter_code
_entity_poly.pdbx_strand_id
1 'polypeptide(L)'
;MNKQTTFIVIGAVALLGGLFVLGQPSGVTEAPAPAAEEVGASALAAVESSFDFGAISMARGKVQRKFMVKNTSAEPVTVRAMYTSCMCTSASIVKGDERFGPFGMQGHGFIPRINMTFAPGEEAEVLATFDPAAHGPAGVGKIARTIYLEQEGRQPLELGISAVVEP
;
A
#
# COMPACT_ATOMS: atom_id res chain seq x y z
N MET A 1 30.04 -13.63 -74.35
CA MET A 1 29.43 -14.98 -74.43
C MET A 1 28.63 -15.20 -73.14
N ASN A 2 27.31 -14.94 -73.11
CA ASN A 2 26.15 -15.76 -73.52
C ASN A 2 25.55 -16.64 -72.37
N LYS A 3 24.80 -16.07 -71.41
CA LYS A 3 23.33 -15.88 -71.33
C LYS A 3 22.40 -17.12 -71.22
N GLN A 4 22.88 -18.35 -70.99
CA GLN A 4 21.96 -19.52 -70.90
C GLN A 4 21.99 -20.40 -69.64
N THR A 5 22.84 -20.17 -68.64
CA THR A 5 22.87 -21.01 -67.43
C THR A 5 22.03 -20.48 -66.25
N THR A 6 21.33 -19.36 -66.41
CA THR A 6 20.56 -18.68 -65.35
C THR A 6 19.27 -19.39 -64.93
N PHE A 7 18.82 -20.45 -65.62
CA PHE A 7 17.48 -21.04 -65.42
C PHE A 7 17.38 -22.27 -64.52
N ILE A 8 18.47 -22.85 -63.99
CA ILE A 8 18.38 -24.15 -63.27
C ILE A 8 18.71 -24.05 -61.77
N VAL A 9 19.27 -22.95 -61.27
CA VAL A 9 19.53 -22.80 -59.81
C VAL A 9 18.31 -22.21 -59.07
N ILE A 10 17.34 -21.64 -59.80
CA ILE A 10 16.11 -21.06 -59.24
C ILE A 10 15.13 -22.14 -58.72
N GLY A 11 15.25 -23.39 -59.18
CA GLY A 11 14.33 -24.48 -58.79
C GLY A 11 14.60 -25.14 -57.44
N ALA A 12 15.81 -25.01 -56.88
CA ALA A 12 16.20 -25.77 -55.67
C ALA A 12 16.32 -24.91 -54.39
N VAL A 13 16.33 -23.58 -54.52
CA VAL A 13 16.28 -22.66 -53.36
C VAL A 13 14.83 -22.24 -53.04
N ALA A 14 13.89 -22.42 -53.97
CA ALA A 14 12.47 -22.13 -53.78
C ALA A 14 11.72 -23.14 -52.88
N LEU A 15 12.34 -24.27 -52.51
CA LEU A 15 11.72 -25.30 -51.65
C LEU A 15 12.12 -25.22 -50.17
N LEU A 16 13.04 -24.33 -49.79
CA LEU A 16 13.40 -24.07 -48.38
C LEU A 16 12.91 -22.71 -47.84
N GLY A 17 12.27 -21.89 -48.69
CA GLY A 17 11.69 -20.59 -48.30
C GLY A 17 10.15 -20.61 -48.13
N GLY A 18 9.53 -21.80 -48.13
CA GLY A 18 8.08 -21.97 -48.23
C GLY A 18 7.36 -22.34 -46.93
N LEU A 19 7.93 -22.05 -45.76
CA LEU A 19 7.27 -22.36 -44.47
C LEU A 19 7.50 -21.28 -43.40
N PHE A 20 7.33 -20.01 -43.75
CA PHE A 20 7.39 -18.90 -42.78
C PHE A 20 6.31 -17.82 -43.00
N VAL A 21 5.13 -18.18 -43.56
CA VAL A 21 4.03 -17.21 -43.77
C VAL A 21 2.64 -17.78 -43.41
N LEU A 22 2.52 -18.53 -42.30
CA LEU A 22 1.21 -18.92 -41.75
C LEU A 22 1.17 -18.76 -40.22
N GLY A 23 1.56 -17.57 -39.76
CA GLY A 23 1.53 -17.20 -38.34
C GLY A 23 1.46 -15.69 -38.15
N GLN A 24 0.63 -14.99 -38.94
CA GLN A 24 0.24 -13.63 -38.57
C GLN A 24 -0.96 -13.75 -37.61
N PRO A 25 -0.81 -13.53 -36.29
CA PRO A 25 -1.98 -13.24 -35.49
C PRO A 25 -2.60 -11.97 -36.07
N SER A 26 -3.87 -12.08 -36.45
CA SER A 26 -4.70 -10.93 -36.80
C SER A 26 -4.44 -9.83 -35.79
N GLY A 27 -4.13 -8.62 -36.27
CA GLY A 27 -3.93 -7.46 -35.43
C GLY A 27 -5.16 -7.25 -34.56
N VAL A 28 -5.11 -7.78 -33.34
CA VAL A 28 -5.90 -7.28 -32.24
C VAL A 28 -5.31 -5.91 -32.01
N THR A 29 -6.00 -4.87 -32.45
CA THR A 29 -5.81 -3.54 -31.86
C THR A 29 -6.01 -3.75 -30.37
N GLU A 30 -4.90 -3.84 -29.64
CA GLU A 30 -4.92 -3.89 -28.18
C GLU A 30 -5.66 -2.62 -27.77
N ALA A 31 -6.87 -2.79 -27.23
CA ALA A 31 -7.60 -1.70 -26.64
C ALA A 31 -6.64 -1.02 -25.65
N PRO A 32 -6.59 0.32 -25.60
CA PRO A 32 -5.74 0.98 -24.62
C PRO A 32 -6.08 0.38 -23.27
N ALA A 33 -5.07 -0.19 -22.59
CA ALA A 33 -5.25 -0.56 -21.19
C ALA A 33 -5.86 0.66 -20.49
N PRO A 34 -6.89 0.49 -19.64
CA PRO A 34 -7.41 1.62 -18.87
C PRO A 34 -6.20 2.28 -18.21
N ALA A 35 -6.05 3.59 -18.44
CA ALA A 35 -4.97 4.35 -17.85
C ALA A 35 -4.96 4.01 -16.36
N ALA A 36 -3.85 3.45 -15.88
CA ALA A 36 -3.67 3.29 -14.45
C ALA A 36 -3.89 4.69 -13.86
N GLU A 37 -4.92 4.85 -13.05
CA GLU A 37 -5.09 6.10 -12.30
C GLU A 37 -3.79 6.25 -11.49
N GLU A 38 -3.00 7.27 -11.80
CA GLU A 38 -1.88 7.63 -10.94
C GLU A 38 -2.47 8.07 -9.61
N VAL A 39 -2.54 7.13 -8.68
CA VAL A 39 -3.01 7.39 -7.32
C VAL A 39 -2.00 8.35 -6.72
N GLY A 40 -2.39 9.63 -6.61
CA GLY A 40 -1.52 10.69 -6.13
C GLY A 40 -1.00 10.39 -4.71
N ALA A 41 0.15 10.99 -4.37
CA ALA A 41 0.71 10.89 -3.03
C ALA A 41 -0.31 11.32 -1.94
N SER A 42 -0.09 10.84 -0.71
CA SER A 42 -0.87 11.26 0.45
C SER A 42 -0.94 12.79 0.56
N ALA A 43 -2.14 13.33 0.76
CA ALA A 43 -2.34 14.75 1.05
C ALA A 43 -2.26 15.06 2.56
N LEU A 44 -2.30 14.02 3.39
CA LEU A 44 -1.99 14.10 4.80
C LEU A 44 -0.48 13.96 5.03
N ALA A 45 0.03 14.70 6.00
CA ALA A 45 1.38 14.55 6.54
C ALA A 45 1.31 14.37 8.06
N ALA A 46 2.30 13.70 8.63
CA ALA A 46 2.47 13.61 10.07
C ALA A 46 3.70 14.42 10.50
N VAL A 47 3.65 15.01 11.70
CA VAL A 47 4.83 15.68 12.29
C VAL A 47 5.99 14.70 12.42
N GLU A 48 5.68 13.47 12.83
CA GLU A 48 6.56 12.31 12.79
C GLU A 48 5.76 11.14 12.23
N SER A 49 6.33 10.42 11.26
CA SER A 49 5.67 9.25 10.64
C SER A 49 6.13 7.93 11.24
N SER A 50 7.11 7.93 12.16
CA SER A 50 7.57 6.72 12.83
C SER A 50 7.98 6.97 14.28
N PHE A 51 7.88 5.94 15.11
CA PHE A 51 8.33 5.97 16.50
C PHE A 51 8.86 4.61 16.95
N ASP A 52 10.05 4.61 17.58
CA ASP A 52 10.63 3.42 18.20
C ASP A 52 10.41 3.47 19.71
N PHE A 53 9.70 2.48 20.26
CA PHE A 53 9.53 2.32 21.70
C PHE A 53 10.79 1.84 22.40
N GLY A 54 11.81 1.39 21.66
CA GLY A 54 12.98 0.73 22.21
C GLY A 54 12.62 -0.63 22.81
N ALA A 55 13.22 -0.97 23.95
CA ALA A 55 12.95 -2.22 24.66
C ALA A 55 11.67 -2.10 25.51
N ILE A 56 10.71 -2.98 25.26
CA ILE A 56 9.44 -3.06 25.96
C ILE A 56 9.20 -4.49 26.46
N SER A 57 8.61 -4.63 27.65
CA SER A 57 8.33 -5.95 28.25
C SER A 57 6.89 -6.35 28.00
N MET A 58 6.67 -7.62 27.68
CA MET A 58 5.33 -8.20 27.60
C MET A 58 4.56 -8.07 28.91
N ALA A 59 5.24 -8.22 30.05
CA ALA A 59 4.63 -8.14 31.37
C ALA A 59 4.17 -6.73 31.76
N ARG A 60 4.66 -5.68 31.09
CA ARG A 60 4.32 -4.27 31.40
C ARG A 60 3.07 -3.76 30.67
N GLY A 61 2.39 -4.63 29.91
CA GLY A 61 1.15 -4.31 29.22
C GLY A 61 1.34 -3.50 27.93
N LYS A 62 0.24 -2.89 27.47
CA LYS A 62 0.19 -2.21 26.17
C LYS A 62 0.97 -0.89 26.18
N VAL A 63 1.62 -0.59 25.07
CA VAL A 63 2.29 0.70 24.84
C VAL A 63 1.54 1.51 23.80
N GLN A 64 1.66 2.84 23.87
CA GLN A 64 0.88 3.76 23.05
C GLN A 64 1.73 4.90 22.48
N ARG A 65 1.45 5.29 21.23
CA ARG A 65 2.04 6.46 20.58
C ARG A 65 0.94 7.31 19.95
N LYS A 66 1.04 8.62 20.13
CA LYS A 66 0.22 9.62 19.46
C LYS A 66 0.98 10.19 18.28
N PHE A 67 0.35 10.19 17.11
CA PHE A 67 0.85 10.84 15.91
C PHE A 67 -0.06 12.02 15.56
N MET A 68 0.54 13.19 15.37
CA MET A 68 -0.20 14.37 14.89
C MET A 68 -0.18 14.36 13.38
N VAL A 69 -1.38 14.33 12.78
CA VAL A 69 -1.61 14.30 11.34
C VAL A 69 -2.33 15.56 10.88
N LYS A 70 -1.95 16.06 9.71
CA LYS A 70 -2.44 17.32 9.14
C LYS A 70 -2.72 17.17 7.65
N ASN A 71 -3.81 17.77 7.16
CA ASN A 71 -3.97 17.99 5.73
C ASN A 71 -3.08 19.15 5.26
N THR A 72 -2.08 18.84 4.44
CA THR A 72 -1.12 19.83 3.91
C THR A 72 -1.46 20.29 2.49
N SER A 73 -2.55 19.78 1.91
CA SER A 73 -3.01 20.19 0.58
C SER A 73 -3.95 21.40 0.65
N ALA A 74 -4.18 22.05 -0.50
CA ALA A 74 -5.11 23.16 -0.64
C ALA A 74 -6.58 22.71 -0.72
N GLU A 75 -6.84 21.41 -0.83
CA GLU A 75 -8.17 20.83 -1.01
C GLU A 75 -8.56 19.98 0.20
N PRO A 76 -9.86 19.77 0.45
CA PRO A 76 -10.31 18.79 1.43
C PRO A 76 -9.80 17.37 1.14
N VAL A 77 -9.53 16.61 2.19
CA VAL A 77 -9.07 15.21 2.11
C VAL A 77 -9.98 14.32 2.93
N THR A 78 -10.54 13.28 2.33
CA THR A 78 -11.37 12.31 3.07
C THR A 78 -10.57 11.06 3.38
N VAL A 79 -10.45 10.73 4.66
CA VAL A 79 -9.97 9.42 5.13
C VAL A 79 -11.15 8.47 5.15
N ARG A 80 -11.14 7.44 4.30
CA ARG A 80 -12.22 6.46 4.18
C ARG A 80 -12.19 5.42 5.29
N ALA A 81 -10.98 4.97 5.65
CA ALA A 81 -10.77 3.91 6.63
C ALA A 81 -9.41 4.07 7.33
N MET A 82 -9.29 3.41 8.49
CA MET A 82 -8.03 3.28 9.20
C MET A 82 -7.88 1.86 9.72
N TYR A 83 -6.71 1.27 9.52
CA TYR A 83 -6.41 -0.12 9.86
C TYR A 83 -4.91 -0.31 10.16
N THR A 84 -4.56 -1.49 10.68
CA THR A 84 -3.18 -1.81 11.07
C THR A 84 -2.62 -3.01 10.32
N SER A 85 -1.29 -3.13 10.26
CA SER A 85 -0.63 -4.27 9.61
C SER A 85 -0.66 -5.58 10.42
N CYS A 86 -1.07 -5.54 11.69
CA CYS A 86 -1.09 -6.70 12.60
C CYS A 86 -2.23 -6.57 13.59
N MET A 87 -2.92 -7.67 13.90
CA MET A 87 -3.94 -7.70 14.95
C MET A 87 -3.41 -7.34 16.35
N CYS A 88 -2.10 -7.46 16.57
CA CYS A 88 -1.39 -7.03 17.77
C CYS A 88 -1.28 -5.50 17.92
N THR A 89 -1.80 -4.74 16.96
CA THR A 89 -1.82 -3.28 16.96
C THR A 89 -3.23 -2.79 16.66
N SER A 90 -3.68 -1.78 17.39
CA SER A 90 -4.93 -1.08 17.11
C SER A 90 -4.73 0.42 17.05
N ALA A 91 -5.53 1.14 16.27
CA ALA A 91 -5.46 2.58 16.13
C ALA A 91 -6.81 3.25 16.37
N SER A 92 -6.80 4.41 17.05
CA SER A 92 -7.95 5.34 17.11
C SER A 92 -7.56 6.67 16.47
N ILE A 93 -8.50 7.37 15.85
CA ILE A 93 -8.30 8.73 15.34
C ILE A 93 -9.26 9.69 16.03
N VAL A 94 -8.76 10.85 16.43
CA VAL A 94 -9.50 11.89 17.14
C VAL A 94 -9.33 13.22 16.40
N LYS A 95 -10.45 13.82 15.97
CA LYS A 95 -10.49 15.10 15.28
C LYS A 95 -11.59 15.97 15.91
N GLY A 96 -11.21 17.00 16.65
CA GLY A 96 -12.15 17.73 17.52
C GLY A 96 -12.79 16.79 18.55
N ASP A 97 -14.12 16.76 18.60
CA ASP A 97 -14.88 15.88 19.50
C ASP A 97 -15.17 14.49 18.91
N GLU A 98 -14.84 14.28 17.63
CA GLU A 98 -15.09 13.01 16.95
C GLU A 98 -13.97 12.01 17.23
N ARG A 99 -14.34 10.80 17.64
CA ARG A 99 -13.41 9.68 17.83
C ARG A 99 -13.87 8.44 17.09
N PHE A 100 -12.97 7.85 16.31
CA PHE A 100 -13.18 6.56 15.65
C PHE A 100 -12.12 5.55 16.06
N GLY A 101 -12.52 4.28 16.16
CA GLY A 101 -11.67 3.18 16.62
C GLY A 101 -11.93 2.80 18.09
N PRO A 102 -11.13 1.86 18.63
CA PRO A 102 -9.94 1.28 18.02
C PRO A 102 -10.25 0.32 16.87
N PHE A 103 -9.48 0.40 15.78
CA PHE A 103 -9.51 -0.54 14.66
C PHE A 103 -8.17 -1.28 14.54
N GLY A 104 -8.23 -2.56 14.18
CA GLY A 104 -7.07 -3.42 14.01
C GLY A 104 -6.81 -3.79 12.56
N MET A 105 -6.26 -4.99 12.36
CA MET A 105 -5.93 -5.53 11.05
C MET A 105 -7.17 -5.97 10.27
N GLN A 106 -7.18 -5.73 8.96
CA GLN A 106 -8.28 -6.18 8.10
C GLN A 106 -8.43 -7.71 8.16
N GLY A 107 -9.68 -8.17 8.09
CA GLY A 107 -10.02 -9.59 8.20
C GLY A 107 -9.97 -10.16 9.62
N HIS A 108 -9.54 -9.38 10.62
CA HIS A 108 -9.48 -9.79 12.04
C HIS A 108 -10.49 -9.02 12.90
N GLY A 109 -11.63 -8.71 12.31
CA GLY A 109 -12.71 -7.93 12.93
C GLY A 109 -13.44 -7.08 11.91
N PHE A 110 -14.46 -6.36 12.39
CA PHE A 110 -15.17 -5.37 11.60
C PHE A 110 -14.39 -4.06 11.57
N ILE A 111 -14.12 -3.53 10.38
CA ILE A 111 -13.51 -2.22 10.18
C ILE A 111 -14.52 -1.36 9.41
N PRO A 112 -15.22 -0.42 10.08
CA PRO A 112 -16.17 0.47 9.42
C PRO A 112 -15.43 1.47 8.53
N ARG A 113 -16.17 2.02 7.56
CA ARG A 113 -15.75 3.27 6.93
C ARG A 113 -15.94 4.41 7.92
N ILE A 114 -14.92 5.24 8.08
CA ILE A 114 -14.97 6.44 8.93
C ILE A 114 -15.42 7.67 8.13
N ASN A 115 -15.06 7.75 6.85
CA ASN A 115 -15.35 8.88 5.95
C ASN A 115 -15.13 10.25 6.62
N MET A 116 -13.98 10.41 7.27
CA MET A 116 -13.62 11.62 8.00
C MET A 116 -12.93 12.61 7.06
N THR A 117 -13.52 13.78 6.87
CA THR A 117 -12.98 14.84 5.98
C THR A 117 -12.12 15.83 6.76
N PHE A 118 -10.95 16.16 6.21
CA PHE A 118 -10.02 17.16 6.71
C PHE A 118 -10.02 18.38 5.79
N ALA A 119 -10.39 19.55 6.31
CA ALA A 119 -10.18 20.82 5.62
C ALA A 119 -8.67 21.10 5.46
N PRO A 120 -8.26 21.99 4.52
CA PRO A 120 -6.88 22.43 4.40
C PRO A 120 -6.33 22.93 5.75
N GLY A 121 -5.21 22.36 6.18
CA GLY A 121 -4.57 22.69 7.45
C GLY A 121 -5.20 22.08 8.70
N GLU A 122 -6.30 21.33 8.59
CA GLU A 122 -6.94 20.65 9.72
C GLU A 122 -6.09 19.50 10.24
N GLU A 123 -6.12 19.27 11.55
CA GLU A 123 -5.29 18.30 12.26
C GLU A 123 -6.13 17.28 13.03
N ALA A 124 -5.57 16.08 13.22
CA ALA A 124 -6.10 15.04 14.09
C ALA A 124 -4.98 14.34 14.86
N GLU A 125 -5.35 13.66 15.94
CA GLU A 125 -4.48 12.76 16.68
C GLU A 125 -4.80 11.31 16.30
N VAL A 126 -3.79 10.56 15.88
CA VAL A 126 -3.87 9.10 15.72
C VAL A 126 -3.17 8.42 16.88
N LEU A 127 -3.92 7.67 17.67
CA LEU A 127 -3.43 6.90 18.81
C LEU A 127 -3.19 5.45 18.39
N ALA A 128 -1.92 5.10 18.18
CA ALA A 128 -1.47 3.73 17.97
C ALA A 128 -1.28 3.03 19.33
N THR A 129 -1.85 1.84 19.48
CA THR A 129 -1.70 0.98 20.65
C THR A 129 -1.14 -0.37 20.23
N PHE A 130 -0.02 -0.78 20.81
CA PHE A 130 0.60 -2.08 20.57
C PHE A 130 0.49 -2.96 21.81
N ASP A 131 0.11 -4.23 21.59
CA ASP A 131 0.06 -5.27 22.62
C ASP A 131 1.26 -6.22 22.47
N PRO A 132 2.32 -6.06 23.28
CA PRO A 132 3.48 -6.94 23.22
C PRO A 132 3.16 -8.39 23.59
N ALA A 133 2.10 -8.63 24.35
CA ALA A 133 1.73 -9.96 24.84
C ALA A 133 0.85 -10.76 23.85
N ALA A 134 0.41 -10.16 22.74
CA ALA A 134 -0.57 -10.74 21.81
C ALA A 134 -0.19 -12.12 21.24
N HIS A 135 1.11 -12.44 21.16
CA HIS A 135 1.61 -13.70 20.61
C HIS A 135 2.34 -14.58 21.65
N GLY A 136 2.27 -14.24 22.93
CA GLY A 136 3.01 -14.95 23.97
C GLY A 136 4.52 -14.96 23.68
N PRO A 137 5.27 -16.00 24.13
CA PRO A 137 6.72 -16.07 23.95
C PRO A 137 7.19 -16.01 22.49
N ALA A 138 6.32 -16.36 21.53
CA ALA A 138 6.63 -16.26 20.10
C ALA A 138 6.68 -14.81 19.59
N GLY A 139 6.20 -13.84 20.38
CA GLY A 139 6.22 -12.41 20.07
C GLY A 139 7.49 -11.67 20.50
N VAL A 140 8.45 -12.35 21.15
CA VAL A 140 9.73 -11.76 21.60
C VAL A 140 10.63 -11.43 20.41
N GLY A 141 11.33 -10.31 20.49
CA GLY A 141 12.26 -9.84 19.46
C GLY A 141 11.82 -8.54 18.77
N LYS A 142 12.44 -8.24 17.63
CA LYS A 142 12.18 -7.01 16.88
C LYS A 142 10.82 -7.06 16.20
N ILE A 143 10.06 -5.97 16.31
CA ILE A 143 8.80 -5.77 15.62
C ILE A 143 8.78 -4.43 14.90
N ALA A 144 8.04 -4.38 13.80
CA ALA A 144 7.64 -3.16 13.11
C ALA A 144 6.17 -3.30 12.70
N ARG A 145 5.36 -2.27 12.94
CA ARG A 145 3.93 -2.24 12.64
C ARG A 145 3.57 -0.92 11.99
N THR A 146 2.56 -0.97 11.14
CA THR A 146 2.12 0.19 10.37
C THR A 146 0.64 0.41 10.64
N ILE A 147 0.28 1.67 10.83
CA ILE A 147 -1.08 2.18 10.83
C ILE A 147 -1.28 2.87 9.49
N TYR A 148 -2.34 2.51 8.78
CA TYR A 148 -2.70 3.07 7.49
C TYR A 148 -3.92 3.96 7.64
N LEU A 149 -3.85 5.18 7.12
CA LEU A 149 -4.99 6.07 6.92
C LEU A 149 -5.30 6.09 5.43
N GLU A 150 -6.31 5.33 5.02
CA GLU A 150 -6.73 5.21 3.61
C GLU A 150 -7.46 6.47 3.18
N GLN A 151 -6.95 7.13 2.14
CA GLN A 151 -7.51 8.36 1.59
C GLN A 151 -8.29 8.09 0.31
N GLU A 152 -9.34 8.88 0.07
CA GLU A 152 -10.04 8.84 -1.21
C GLU A 152 -9.15 9.37 -2.34
N GLY A 153 -8.94 8.54 -3.38
CA GLY A 153 -8.18 8.90 -4.59
C GLY A 153 -6.68 9.13 -4.39
N ARG A 154 -6.13 8.74 -3.24
CA ARG A 154 -4.72 8.99 -2.87
C ARG A 154 -4.10 7.79 -2.15
N GLN A 155 -2.78 7.73 -2.17
CA GLN A 155 -2.04 6.74 -1.39
C GLN A 155 -2.34 6.89 0.10
N PRO A 156 -2.41 5.80 0.87
CA PRO A 156 -2.56 5.89 2.32
C PRO A 156 -1.43 6.70 2.96
N LEU A 157 -1.73 7.40 4.04
CA LEU A 157 -0.67 7.83 4.94
C LEU A 157 -0.29 6.65 5.84
N GLU A 158 1.01 6.39 5.95
CA GLU A 158 1.55 5.34 6.81
C GLU A 158 2.20 5.94 8.07
N LEU A 159 1.87 5.37 9.23
CA LEU A 159 2.49 5.69 10.51
C LEU A 159 3.10 4.43 11.10
N GLY A 160 4.42 4.44 11.31
CA GLY A 160 5.19 3.30 11.78
C GLY A 160 5.40 3.30 13.30
N ILE A 161 5.29 2.14 13.91
CA ILE A 161 5.83 1.90 15.25
C ILE A 161 6.79 0.71 15.23
N SER A 162 7.86 0.77 16.01
CA SER A 162 8.79 -0.33 16.20
C SER A 162 9.14 -0.54 17.67
N ALA A 163 9.63 -1.73 18.00
CA ALA A 163 10.15 -2.04 19.32
C ALA A 163 11.04 -3.29 19.28
N VAL A 164 11.74 -3.53 20.40
CA VAL A 164 12.26 -4.84 20.80
C VAL A 164 11.39 -5.35 21.94
N VAL A 165 10.65 -6.42 21.71
CA VAL A 165 9.83 -7.06 22.74
C VAL A 165 10.69 -8.01 23.55
N GLU A 166 10.66 -7.84 24.86
CA GLU A 166 11.28 -8.68 25.86
C GLU A 166 10.19 -9.39 26.67
N PRO A 167 10.51 -10.53 27.31
CA PRO A 167 9.59 -11.23 28.21
C PRO A 167 8.91 -10.34 29.27
#